data_AF-A0A7W1JQG1-F1
#
_entry.id   AF-A0A7W1JQG1-F1
#
_cell.length_a   1.000
_cell.length_b   1.000
_cell.length_c   1.000
_cell.angle_alpha   90.00
_cell.angle_beta   90.00
_cell.angle_gamma   90.00
#
_symmetry.space_group_name_H-M   'P 1'
#
loop_
_entity.id
_entity.type
_entity.pdbx_description
1 polymer ?
#
loop_
_entity_poly.entity_id
_entity_poly.type
_entity_poly.pdbx_seq_one_letter_code
_entity_poly.pdbx_strand_id
1 'polypeptide(L)'
;MPNGTSSDQETIEATIAPFYHAIGRATARWQHVEAGLFVLAHAIMQTDYKYSSVVFLHIQSADSKVKLVDRLCRAHFDKTIIKYERTPLLKDLNSAVAVRNSIAHWEANFILDVSVLEPWVPPIALTPHHLDVRAQADTRAQQRIR
;
A
#
# COMPACT_ATOMS: atom_id res chain seq x y z
N MET A 1 -39.31 -6.05 0.57
CA MET A 1 -37.94 -5.87 0.03
C MET A 1 -37.94 -4.52 -0.65
N PRO A 2 -37.21 -3.50 -0.18
CA PRO A 2 -37.18 -2.23 -0.88
C PRO A 2 -36.30 -2.38 -2.13
N ASN A 3 -36.88 -2.07 -3.29
CA ASN A 3 -36.19 -1.97 -4.56
C ASN A 3 -35.27 -0.74 -4.50
N GLY A 4 -33.96 -0.94 -4.37
CA GLY A 4 -33.00 0.14 -4.57
C GLY A 4 -33.12 0.61 -6.02
N THR A 5 -33.48 1.88 -6.20
CA THR A 5 -33.63 2.49 -7.52
C THR A 5 -32.24 2.77 -8.11
N SER A 6 -32.07 2.65 -9.43
CA SER A 6 -30.79 2.88 -10.12
C SER A 6 -30.20 4.27 -9.85
N SER A 7 -31.03 5.25 -9.49
CA SER A 7 -30.61 6.60 -9.11
C SER A 7 -29.85 6.66 -7.78
N ASP A 8 -30.13 5.75 -6.84
CA ASP A 8 -29.44 5.71 -5.55
C ASP A 8 -28.02 5.15 -5.73
N GLN A 9 -27.88 4.14 -6.59
CA GLN A 9 -26.60 3.56 -6.98
C GLN A 9 -25.70 4.59 -7.69
N GLU A 10 -26.23 5.31 -8.69
CA GLU A 10 -25.47 6.35 -9.42
C GLU A 10 -25.04 7.51 -8.51
N THR A 11 -25.90 7.91 -7.56
CA THR A 11 -25.58 8.97 -6.60
C THR A 11 -24.49 8.54 -5.62
N ILE A 12 -24.55 7.29 -5.16
CA ILE A 12 -23.51 6.69 -4.32
C ILE A 12 -22.19 6.65 -5.11
N GLU A 13 -22.17 6.10 -6.33
CA GLU A 13 -20.99 6.01 -7.18
C GLU A 13 -20.35 7.39 -7.45
N ALA A 14 -21.16 8.41 -7.77
CA ALA A 14 -20.69 9.77 -7.96
C ALA A 14 -20.02 10.35 -6.70
N THR A 15 -20.49 9.97 -5.50
CA THR A 15 -19.92 10.41 -4.22
C THR A 15 -18.58 9.71 -3.92
N ILE A 16 -18.39 8.45 -4.35
CA ILE A 16 -17.15 7.69 -4.10
C ILE A 16 -16.08 7.95 -5.17
N ALA A 17 -16.48 8.36 -6.38
CA ALA A 17 -15.57 8.55 -7.50
C ALA A 17 -14.33 9.42 -7.16
N PRO A 18 -14.44 10.54 -6.42
CA PRO A 18 -13.27 11.32 -6.03
C PRO A 18 -12.30 10.57 -5.12
N PHE A 19 -12.82 9.73 -4.22
CA PHE A 19 -12.03 8.91 -3.30
C PHE A 19 -11.26 7.82 -4.06
N TYR A 20 -11.95 7.04 -4.91
CA TYR A 20 -11.28 6.03 -5.75
C TYR A 20 -10.26 6.66 -6.68
N HIS A 21 -10.55 7.84 -7.23
CA HIS A 21 -9.60 8.58 -8.05
C HIS A 21 -8.38 9.06 -7.25
N ALA A 22 -8.56 9.47 -5.99
CA ALA A 22 -7.44 9.82 -5.11
C ALA A 22 -6.56 8.61 -4.79
N ILE A 23 -7.16 7.47 -4.45
CA ILE A 23 -6.43 6.21 -4.22
C ILE A 23 -5.69 5.76 -5.48
N GLY A 24 -6.37 5.75 -6.63
CA GLY A 24 -5.78 5.35 -7.91
C GLY A 24 -4.56 6.21 -8.25
N ARG A 25 -4.66 7.54 -8.05
CA ARG A 25 -3.51 8.46 -8.23
C ARG A 25 -2.38 8.19 -7.25
N ALA A 26 -2.68 7.91 -5.98
CA ALA A 26 -1.65 7.59 -4.98
C ALA A 26 -0.91 6.29 -5.35
N THR A 27 -1.64 5.25 -5.74
CA THR A 27 -1.07 3.96 -6.17
C THR A 27 -0.25 4.11 -7.45
N ALA A 28 -0.73 4.88 -8.44
CA ALA A 28 0.03 5.17 -9.65
C ALA A 28 1.35 5.92 -9.35
N ARG A 29 1.31 6.91 -8.44
CA ARG A 29 2.52 7.61 -8.01
C ARG A 29 3.54 6.70 -7.32
N TRP A 30 3.08 5.68 -6.59
CA TRP A 30 3.96 4.69 -5.98
C TRP A 30 4.76 3.89 -7.01
N GLN A 31 4.22 3.66 -8.21
CA GLN A 31 4.94 2.95 -9.27
C GLN A 31 6.24 3.68 -9.66
N HIS A 32 6.27 5.02 -9.63
CA HIS A 32 7.49 5.78 -9.88
C HIS A 32 8.54 5.57 -8.79
N VAL A 33 8.11 5.43 -7.53
CA VAL A 33 9.01 5.12 -6.41
C VAL A 33 9.59 3.72 -6.60
N GLU A 34 8.77 2.73 -6.93
CA GLU A 34 9.26 1.36 -7.20
C GLU A 34 10.21 1.31 -8.40
N ALA A 35 9.93 2.06 -9.46
CA ALA A 35 10.83 2.18 -10.61
C ALA A 35 12.18 2.79 -10.22
N GLY A 36 12.20 3.86 -9.41
CA GLY A 36 13.43 4.46 -8.91
C GLY A 36 14.24 3.50 -8.02
N LEU A 37 13.56 2.76 -7.13
CA LEU A 37 14.17 1.72 -6.32
C LEU A 37 14.79 0.61 -7.19
N PHE A 38 14.08 0.19 -8.24
CA PHE A 38 14.58 -0.82 -9.17
C PHE A 38 15.81 -0.33 -9.95
N VAL A 39 15.78 0.89 -10.49
CA VAL A 39 16.91 1.48 -11.23
C VAL A 39 18.15 1.55 -10.34
N LEU A 40 17.99 1.99 -9.09
CA LEU A 40 19.08 2.05 -8.13
C LEU A 40 19.61 0.65 -7.77
N ALA A 41 18.72 -0.31 -7.53
CA ALA A 41 19.12 -1.69 -7.28
C ALA A 41 19.90 -2.28 -8.46
N HIS A 42 19.38 -2.12 -9.68
CA HIS A 42 20.00 -2.62 -10.90
C HIS A 42 21.38 -2.00 -11.13
N ALA A 43 21.50 -0.68 -10.96
CA ALA A 43 22.77 0.03 -11.09
C ALA A 43 23.83 -0.47 -10.10
N ILE A 44 23.44 -0.78 -8.86
CA ILE A 44 24.37 -1.30 -7.84
C ILE A 44 24.71 -2.78 -8.07
N MET A 45 23.74 -3.60 -8.47
CA MET A 45 23.94 -5.04 -8.68
C MET A 45 24.83 -5.34 -9.90
N GLN A 46 24.92 -4.42 -10.87
CA GLN A 46 25.77 -4.55 -12.07
C GLN A 46 25.63 -5.90 -12.78
N THR A 47 24.41 -6.42 -12.84
CA THR A 47 24.08 -7.70 -13.48
C THR A 47 23.09 -7.48 -14.62
N ASP A 48 22.79 -8.54 -15.38
CA ASP A 48 21.81 -8.48 -16.45
C ASP A 48 20.46 -7.96 -15.91
N TYR A 49 19.80 -7.14 -16.71
CA TYR A 49 18.44 -6.67 -16.47
C TYR A 49 17.49 -7.83 -16.14
N LYS A 50 17.63 -8.97 -16.82
CA LYS A 50 16.79 -10.17 -16.59
C LYS A 50 16.90 -10.68 -15.16
N TYR A 51 18.11 -10.77 -14.60
CA TYR A 51 18.29 -11.25 -13.23
C TYR A 51 17.87 -10.19 -12.21
N SER A 52 18.22 -8.92 -12.47
CA SER A 52 17.85 -7.80 -11.60
C SER A 52 16.34 -7.67 -11.45
N SER A 53 15.60 -7.78 -12.56
CA SER A 53 14.14 -7.70 -12.59
C SER A 53 13.49 -8.86 -11.86
N VAL A 54 13.98 -10.10 -12.06
CA VAL A 54 13.49 -11.27 -11.31
C VAL A 54 13.67 -11.09 -9.81
N VAL A 55 14.88 -10.74 -9.36
CA VAL A 55 15.16 -10.56 -7.92
C VAL A 55 14.28 -9.47 -7.32
N PHE A 56 14.16 -8.33 -7.99
CA PHE A 56 13.43 -7.19 -7.45
C PHE A 56 11.90 -7.38 -7.49
N LEU A 57 11.35 -7.87 -8.60
CA LEU A 57 9.90 -8.02 -8.79
C LEU A 57 9.32 -9.23 -8.05
N HIS A 58 10.14 -10.23 -7.71
CA HIS A 58 9.70 -11.36 -6.88
C HIS A 58 9.40 -10.95 -5.43
N ILE A 59 9.96 -9.82 -4.97
CA ILE A 59 9.67 -9.28 -3.65
C ILE A 59 8.32 -8.55 -3.71
N GLN A 60 7.29 -9.11 -3.07
CA GLN A 60 5.95 -8.50 -3.08
C GLN A 60 5.83 -7.31 -2.12
N SER A 61 6.51 -7.37 -0.98
CA SER A 61 6.41 -6.34 0.05
C SER A 61 7.20 -5.09 -0.32
N ALA A 62 6.53 -3.93 -0.33
CA ALA A 62 7.15 -2.62 -0.52
C ALA A 62 8.24 -2.33 0.51
N ASP A 63 8.00 -2.69 1.78
CA ASP A 63 8.97 -2.57 2.87
C ASP A 63 10.22 -3.43 2.59
N SER A 64 10.02 -4.67 2.13
CA SER A 64 11.12 -5.57 1.78
C SER A 64 11.94 -5.05 0.59
N LYS A 65 11.31 -4.44 -0.42
CA LYS A 65 12.02 -3.78 -1.54
C LYS A 65 12.87 -2.60 -1.04
N VAL A 66 12.32 -1.75 -0.17
CA VAL A 66 13.07 -0.62 0.42
C VAL A 66 14.26 -1.12 1.23
N LYS A 67 14.09 -2.19 2.02
CA LYS A 67 15.17 -2.83 2.78
C LYS A 67 16.26 -3.42 1.89
N LEU A 68 15.90 -4.08 0.78
CA LEU A 68 16.88 -4.57 -0.20
C LEU A 68 17.74 -3.42 -0.72
N VAL A 69 17.10 -2.36 -1.22
CA VAL A 69 17.81 -1.20 -1.77
C VAL A 69 18.67 -0.51 -0.71
N ASP A 70 18.17 -0.39 0.53
CA ASP A 70 18.97 0.20 1.61
C ASP A 70 20.24 -0.59 1.90
N ARG A 71 20.14 -1.93 1.93
CA ARG A 71 21.30 -2.81 2.13
C ARG A 71 22.29 -2.70 0.96
N LEU A 72 21.79 -2.65 -0.27
CA LEU A 72 22.63 -2.44 -1.45
C LEU A 72 23.36 -1.09 -1.39
N CYS A 73 22.66 -0.01 -1.06
CA CYS A 73 23.26 1.32 -0.90
C CYS A 73 24.35 1.30 0.18
N ARG A 74 24.07 0.73 1.36
CA ARG A 74 25.05 0.66 2.47
C ARG A 74 26.28 -0.19 2.14
N ALA A 75 26.13 -1.18 1.27
CA ALA A 75 27.24 -2.00 0.81
C ALA A 75 28.08 -1.30 -0.27
N HIS A 76 27.47 -0.43 -1.07
CA HIS A 76 28.12 0.20 -2.23
C HIS A 76 28.68 1.60 -1.96
N PHE A 77 27.98 2.43 -1.18
CA PHE A 77 28.35 3.82 -0.94
C PHE A 77 29.06 4.02 0.40
N ASP A 78 29.88 5.07 0.47
CA ASP A 78 30.55 5.45 1.71
C ASP A 78 29.60 6.03 2.78
N LYS A 79 30.10 6.14 4.00
CA LYS A 79 29.30 6.59 5.16
C LYS A 79 28.78 8.02 5.03
N THR A 80 29.43 8.88 4.26
CA THR A 80 29.02 10.27 4.03
C THR A 80 27.76 10.28 3.17
N ILE A 81 27.77 9.60 2.03
CA ILE A 81 26.58 9.46 1.17
C ILE A 81 25.44 8.80 1.94
N ILE A 82 25.74 7.76 2.72
CA ILE A 82 24.71 7.10 3.54
C ILE A 82 24.08 8.06 4.55
N LYS A 83 24.89 8.89 5.21
CA LYS A 83 24.42 9.81 6.25
C LYS A 83 23.61 10.98 5.67
N TYR A 84 24.11 11.60 4.60
CA TYR A 84 23.56 12.87 4.10
C TYR A 84 22.50 12.69 3.02
N GLU A 85 22.59 11.62 2.21
CA GLU A 85 21.64 11.40 1.10
C GLU A 85 20.66 10.26 1.42
N ARG A 86 21.19 9.07 1.72
CA ARG A 86 20.33 7.87 1.85
C ARG A 86 19.47 7.89 3.11
N THR A 87 20.00 8.31 4.25
CA THR A 87 19.29 8.25 5.54
C THR A 87 18.04 9.14 5.58
N PRO A 88 18.10 10.42 5.12
CA PRO A 88 16.90 11.25 4.99
C PRO A 88 15.87 10.63 4.04
N LEU A 89 16.31 10.19 2.85
CA LEU A 89 15.43 9.56 1.88
C LEU A 89 14.77 8.29 2.42
N LEU A 90 15.49 7.47 3.19
CA LEU A 90 14.95 6.27 3.82
C LEU A 90 13.85 6.59 4.83
N LYS A 91 14.00 7.69 5.59
CA LYS A 91 12.97 8.15 6.53
C LYS A 91 11.68 8.50 5.79
N ASP A 92 11.80 9.23 4.69
CA ASP A 92 10.65 9.63 3.87
C ASP A 92 10.00 8.41 3.20
N LEU A 93 10.82 7.50 2.65
CA LEU A 93 10.35 6.24 2.08
C LEU A 93 9.58 5.39 3.10
N ASN A 94 10.10 5.22 4.31
CA ASN A 94 9.42 4.42 5.34
C ASN A 94 8.07 5.03 5.73
N SER A 95 8.00 6.37 5.80
CA SER A 95 6.75 7.07 6.07
C SER A 95 5.73 6.85 4.93
N ALA A 96 6.18 6.90 3.68
CA ALA A 96 5.33 6.66 2.52
C ALA A 96 4.91 5.19 2.36
N VAL A 97 5.79 4.23 2.66
CA VAL A 97 5.48 2.78 2.65
C VAL A 97 4.35 2.47 3.62
N ALA A 98 4.36 3.08 4.82
CA ALA A 98 3.30 2.89 5.79
C ALA A 98 1.94 3.31 5.21
N VAL A 99 1.88 4.49 4.57
CA VAL A 99 0.66 4.98 3.91
C VAL A 99 0.24 4.09 2.74
N ARG A 100 1.18 3.69 1.87
CA ARG A 100 0.90 2.80 0.74
C ARG A 100 0.33 1.46 1.21
N ASN A 101 0.92 0.88 2.25
CA ASN A 101 0.45 -0.39 2.79
C ASN A 101 -0.94 -0.22 3.41
N SER A 102 -1.19 0.85 4.18
CA SER A 102 -2.54 1.14 4.67
C SER A 102 -3.57 1.22 3.54
N ILE A 103 -3.27 1.93 2.45
CA ILE A 103 -4.14 2.00 1.27
C ILE A 103 -4.37 0.63 0.64
N ALA A 104 -3.32 -0.20 0.52
CA ALA A 104 -3.41 -1.53 -0.06
C ALA A 104 -4.20 -2.53 0.81
N HIS A 105 -4.27 -2.28 2.12
CA HIS A 105 -4.98 -3.12 3.10
C HIS A 105 -6.38 -2.59 3.45
N TRP A 106 -6.87 -1.55 2.76
CA TRP A 106 -8.20 -1.00 2.99
C TRP A 106 -9.15 -1.46 1.90
N GLU A 107 -10.28 -2.02 2.31
CA GLU A 107 -11.41 -2.29 1.43
C GLU A 107 -12.51 -1.27 1.73
N ALA A 108 -13.08 -0.70 0.67
CA ALA A 108 -14.29 0.10 0.80
C ALA A 108 -15.46 -0.86 1.04
N ASN A 109 -16.15 -0.67 2.17
CA ASN A 109 -17.35 -1.42 2.50
C ASN A 109 -18.55 -0.49 2.57
N PHE A 110 -19.68 -0.97 2.06
CA PHE A 110 -20.94 -0.27 2.11
C PHE A 110 -21.63 -0.55 3.45
N ILE A 111 -22.02 0.52 4.13
CA ILE A 111 -22.84 0.43 5.33
C ILE A 111 -24.29 0.28 4.85
N LEU A 112 -24.79 -0.96 4.90
CA LEU A 112 -26.14 -1.31 4.43
C LEU A 112 -27.24 -0.79 5.36
N ASP A 113 -26.92 -0.57 6.63
CA ASP A 113 -27.83 0.05 7.60
C ASP A 113 -27.51 1.54 7.74
N VAL A 114 -28.20 2.37 6.98
CA VAL A 114 -27.96 3.83 6.96
C VAL A 114 -28.48 4.50 8.24
N SER A 115 -29.28 3.80 9.06
CA SER A 115 -29.86 4.37 10.29
C SER A 115 -28.85 4.64 11.39
N VAL A 116 -27.67 3.99 11.33
CA VAL A 116 -26.55 4.20 12.25
C VAL A 116 -25.62 5.33 11.82
N LEU A 117 -25.91 6.00 10.70
CA LEU A 117 -25.10 7.10 10.17
C LEU A 117 -25.71 8.46 10.47
N GLU A 118 -24.85 9.43 10.75
CA GLU A 118 -25.29 10.83 10.79
C GLU A 118 -25.75 11.27 9.39
N PRO A 119 -26.72 12.22 9.28
CA PRO A 119 -27.38 12.57 8.01
C PRO A 119 -26.46 13.03 6.86
N TRP A 120 -25.19 13.30 7.15
CA TRP A 120 -24.21 13.85 6.22
C TRP A 120 -23.01 12.92 5.98
N VAL A 121 -23.00 11.75 6.63
CA VAL A 121 -21.90 10.79 6.50
C VAL A 121 -22.23 9.82 5.36
N PRO A 122 -21.37 9.75 4.32
CA PRO A 122 -21.60 8.79 3.24
C PRO A 122 -21.55 7.36 3.77
N PRO A 123 -22.37 6.42 3.25
CA PRO A 123 -22.49 5.05 3.75
C PRO A 123 -21.33 4.15 3.35
N ILE A 124 -20.11 4.66 3.52
CA ILE A 124 -18.86 4.01 3.11
C ILE A 124 -17.96 4.01 4.32
N ALA A 125 -17.64 2.81 4.80
CA ALA A 125 -16.60 2.60 5.78
C ALA A 125 -15.35 2.08 5.09
N LEU A 126 -14.20 2.55 5.55
CA LEU A 126 -12.93 1.91 5.24
C LEU A 126 -12.67 0.90 6.34
N THR A 127 -12.66 -0.38 5.98
CA THR A 127 -12.36 -1.45 6.91
C THR A 127 -11.04 -2.11 6.51
N PRO A 128 -10.37 -2.77 7.47
CA PRO A 128 -9.28 -3.68 7.13
C PRO A 128 -9.75 -4.70 6.11
N HIS A 129 -8.88 -5.06 5.17
CA HIS A 129 -9.16 -6.04 4.15
C HIS A 129 -9.63 -7.35 4.81
N HIS A 130 -10.68 -7.97 4.25
CA HIS A 130 -11.27 -9.18 4.85
C HIS A 130 -10.27 -10.33 5.01
N LEU A 131 -9.21 -10.40 4.19
CA LEU A 131 -8.11 -11.37 4.31
C LEU A 131 -7.26 -11.11 5.56
N ASP A 132 -7.00 -9.85 5.90
CA ASP A 132 -6.26 -9.48 7.11
C ASP A 132 -7.08 -9.77 8.37
N VAL A 133 -8.39 -9.51 8.32
CA VAL A 133 -9.31 -9.85 9.43
C VAL A 133 -9.33 -11.35 9.68
N ARG A 134 -9.38 -12.17 8.61
CA ARG A 134 -9.29 -13.62 8.70
C ARG A 134 -7.94 -14.09 9.25
N ALA A 135 -6.84 -13.56 8.73
CA ALA A 135 -5.50 -13.91 9.22
C ALA A 135 -5.29 -13.57 10.70
N GLN A 136 -5.83 -12.43 11.17
CA GLN A 136 -5.80 -12.06 12.59
C GLN A 136 -6.67 -12.98 13.45
N ALA A 137 -7.84 -13.39 12.95
CA ALA A 137 -8.70 -14.35 13.64
C ALA A 137 -8.00 -15.71 13.81
N ASP A 138 -7.34 -16.20 12.75
CA ASP A 138 -6.58 -17.45 12.77
C ASP A 138 -5.39 -17.37 13.74
N THR A 139 -4.66 -16.25 13.75
CA THR A 139 -3.53 -16.04 14.67
C THR A 139 -3.99 -16.02 16.14
N ARG A 140 -5.12 -15.38 16.42
CA ARG A 140 -5.72 -15.36 17.77
C ARG A 140 -6.26 -16.72 18.20
N ALA A 141 -6.80 -17.51 17.26
CA ALA A 141 -7.24 -18.87 17.53
C ALA A 141 -6.06 -19.78 17.92
N GLN A 142 -4.92 -19.66 17.22
CA GLN A 142 -3.70 -20.43 17.52
C GLN A 142 -3.06 -20.07 18.86
N GLN A 143 -3.15 -18.81 19.31
CA GLN A 143 -2.66 -18.38 20.62
C GLN A 143 -3.53 -18.84 21.80
N ARG A 144 -4.80 -19.19 21.57
CA ARG A 144 -5.71 -19.71 22.60
C ARG A 144 -5.62 -21.22 22.83
N ILE A 145 -4.93 -21.93 21.93
CA ILE A 145 -4.77 -23.40 21.97
C ILE A 145 -3.40 -23.79 22.58
N ARG A 146 -2.55 -22.80 22.91
CA ARG A 146 -1.30 -22.98 23.66
C ARG A 146 -1.45 -22.47 25.08
#